data_AF-A0A2V9ZDQ8-F1
#
_entry.id   AF-A0A2V9ZDQ8-F1
#
_cell.length_a   1.000
_cell.length_b   1.000
_cell.length_c   1.000
_cell.angle_alpha   90.00
_cell.angle_beta   90.00
_cell.angle_gamma   90.00
#
_symmetry.space_group_name_H-M   'P 1'
#
loop_
_entity.id
_entity.type
_entity.pdbx_description
1 polymer ?
#
loop_
_entity_poly.entity_id
_entity_poly.type
_entity_poly.pdbx_seq_one_letter_code
_entity_poly.pdbx_strand_id
1 'polypeptide(L)' 'KAEMAASGDLGYTYGTFEFRAKDKDGHPIVRYGKYATVWKKQKDGTWKVAMDMGNSAPEHQAQ' A
#
# COMPACT_ATOMS: atom_id res chain seq x y z
N LYS A 1 -2.98 -2.20 -8.32
CA LYS A 1 -2.94 -1.48 -9.62
C LYS A 1 -1.76 -0.51 -9.62
N ALA A 2 -1.28 -0.10 -10.79
CA ALA A 2 -0.12 0.78 -10.94
C ALA A 2 -0.29 1.69 -12.16
N GLU A 3 0.02 2.97 -12.00
CA GLU A 3 -0.07 3.98 -13.06
C GLU A 3 1.09 4.98 -12.94
N MET A 4 1.48 5.60 -14.06
CA MET A 4 2.57 6.57 -14.14
C MET A 4 2.01 7.92 -14.60
N ALA A 5 2.48 9.00 -13.99
CA ALA A 5 2.15 10.34 -14.45
C ALA A 5 2.74 10.60 -15.84
N ALA A 6 2.10 11.46 -16.64
CA ALA A 6 2.58 11.79 -17.98
C ALA A 6 3.99 12.42 -17.99
N SER A 7 4.40 13.05 -16.90
CA SER A 7 5.75 13.59 -16.70
C SER A 7 6.85 12.53 -16.60
N GLY A 8 6.50 11.28 -16.30
CA GLY A 8 7.43 10.15 -16.18
C GLY A 8 8.33 10.16 -14.94
N ASP A 9 8.16 11.14 -14.04
CA ASP A 9 8.93 11.29 -12.79
C ASP A 9 8.15 10.85 -11.54
N LEU A 10 6.84 10.68 -11.67
CA LEU A 10 5.94 10.21 -10.63
C LEU A 10 5.14 8.99 -11.10
N GLY A 11 4.85 8.10 -10.17
CA GLY A 11 3.94 6.98 -10.36
C GLY A 11 3.21 6.69 -9.06
N TYR A 12 2.12 5.95 -9.15
CA TYR A 12 1.38 5.54 -7.97
C TYR A 12 0.88 4.11 -8.09
N THR A 13 0.89 3.40 -6.97
CA THR A 13 0.27 2.09 -6.82
C THR A 13 -0.86 2.19 -5.82
N TYR A 14 -1.93 1.43 -6.03
CA TYR A 14 -3.05 1.38 -5.09
C TYR A 14 -3.76 0.04 -5.15
N GLY A 15 -4.40 -0.34 -4.06
CA GLY A 15 -5.11 -1.62 -3.97
C GLY A 15 -5.62 -1.91 -2.57
N THR A 16 -6.00 -3.16 -2.36
CA THR A 16 -6.32 -3.70 -1.03
C THR A 16 -5.13 -4.45 -0.47
N PHE A 17 -5.01 -4.48 0.85
CA PHE A 17 -4.00 -5.29 1.55
C PHE A 17 -4.64 -6.19 2.60
N GLU A 18 -3.93 -7.27 2.92
CA GLU A 18 -4.17 -8.12 4.09
C GLU A 18 -2.88 -8.12 4.93
N PHE A 19 -3.01 -7.81 6.21
CA PHE A 19 -1.91 -7.80 7.16
C PHE A 19 -2.13 -8.90 8.19
N ARG A 20 -1.16 -9.80 8.33
CA ARG A 20 -1.17 -10.91 9.30
C ARG A 20 -0.09 -10.66 10.36
N ALA A 21 -0.49 -10.74 11.62
CA ALA A 21 0.44 -10.65 12.76
C ALA A 21 -0.06 -11.50 13.92
N LYS A 22 0.64 -11.42 15.06
CA LYS A 22 0.17 -11.95 16.34
C LYS A 22 -0.05 -10.81 17.33
N ASP A 23 -1.06 -10.93 18.17
CA ASP A 23 -1.23 -10.03 19.31
C ASP A 23 -0.20 -10.31 20.42
N LYS A 24 -0.29 -9.56 21.53
CA LYS A 24 0.60 -9.70 22.68
C LYS A 24 0.56 -11.07 23.36
N ASP A 25 -0.53 -11.81 23.21
CA ASP A 25 -0.75 -13.12 23.81
C ASP A 25 -0.46 -14.25 22.80
N GLY A 26 -0.05 -13.90 21.58
CA GLY A 26 0.33 -14.83 20.52
C GLY A 26 -0.82 -15.27 19.62
N HIS A 27 -2.03 -14.73 19.80
CA HIS A 27 -3.16 -15.06 18.94
C HIS A 27 -3.01 -14.39 17.56
N PRO A 28 -3.38 -15.09 16.47
CA PRO A 28 -3.32 -14.51 15.13
C PRO A 28 -4.29 -13.34 14.99
N ILE A 29 -3.82 -12.25 14.40
CA ILE A 29 -4.64 -11.11 13.97
C ILE A 29 -4.54 -10.95 12.47
N VAL A 30 -5.68 -10.70 11.83
CA VAL A 30 -5.79 -10.34 10.42
C VAL A 30 -6.43 -8.97 10.31
N ARG A 31 -5.81 -8.07 9.54
CA ARG A 31 -6.35 -6.74 9.24
C ARG A 31 -6.45 -6.57 7.73
N TYR A 32 -7.54 -5.97 7.31
CA TYR A 32 -7.79 -5.63 5.92
C TYR A 32 -7.71 -4.12 5.75
N GLY A 33 -7.43 -3.68 4.53
CA GLY A 33 -7.43 -2.27 4.24
C GLY A 33 -7.18 -1.95 2.78
N LYS A 34 -7.05 -0.66 2.51
CA LYS A 34 -6.64 -0.13 1.22
C LYS A 34 -5.33 0.63 1.37
N TYR A 35 -4.54 0.65 0.31
CA TYR A 35 -3.29 1.39 0.26
C TYR A 35 -3.22 2.24 -1.01
N ALA A 36 -2.43 3.31 -0.92
CA ALA A 36 -1.95 4.11 -2.02
C ALA A 36 -0.51 4.53 -1.73
N THR A 37 0.41 4.20 -2.64
CA THR A 37 1.82 4.55 -2.55
C THR A 37 2.19 5.43 -3.74
N VAL A 38 2.73 6.62 -3.48
CA VAL A 38 3.32 7.50 -4.51
C VAL A 38 4.81 7.24 -4.57
N TRP A 39 5.28 7.04 -5.79
CA TRP A 39 6.67 6.77 -6.14
C TRP A 39 7.23 7.96 -6.90
N LYS A 40 8.49 8.30 -6.60
CA LYS A 40 9.24 9.32 -7.33
C LYS A 40 10.52 8.74 -7.90
N LYS A 41 10.74 8.98 -9.19
CA LYS A 41 11.97 8.62 -9.87
C LYS A 41 13.09 9.55 -9.43
N GLN A 42 14.20 8.97 -9.04
CA GLN A 42 15.40 9.66 -8.61
C GLN A 42 16.28 10.01 -9.82
N LYS A 43 17.29 10.88 -9.61
CA LYS A 43 18.21 11.30 -10.67
C LYS A 43 18.99 10.13 -11.28
N ASP A 44 19.28 9.11 -10.49
CA ASP A 44 19.93 7.86 -10.91
C ASP A 44 18.97 6.88 -11.61
N GLY A 45 17.70 7.26 -11.80
CA GLY A 45 16.67 6.45 -12.42
C GLY A 45 15.97 5.46 -11.50
N THR A 46 16.40 5.31 -10.25
CA THR A 46 15.73 4.46 -9.26
C THR A 46 14.40 5.04 -8.83
N TRP A 47 13.46 4.20 -8.39
CA TRP A 47 12.20 4.66 -7.81
C TRP A 47 12.24 4.55 -6.30
N LYS A 48 11.79 5.59 -5.59
CA LYS A 48 11.65 5.60 -4.13
C LYS A 48 10.24 6.00 -3.74
N VAL A 49 9.77 5.46 -2.61
CA VAL A 49 8.51 5.89 -2.00
C VAL A 49 8.66 7.35 -1.59
N ALA A 50 7.80 8.21 -2.15
CA ALA A 50 7.68 9.60 -1.76
C ALA A 50 6.59 9.77 -0.69
N MET A 51 5.54 8.95 -0.77
CA MET A 51 4.44 8.94 0.20
C MET A 51 3.79 7.54 0.19
N ASP A 52 3.41 7.08 1.37
CA ASP A 52 2.57 5.90 1.52
C ASP A 52 1.42 6.22 2.46
N MET A 53 0.21 5.82 2.07
CA MET A 53 -0.99 6.03 2.84
C MET A 53 -1.88 4.79 2.76
N GLY A 54 -2.55 4.50 3.86
CA GLY A 54 -3.53 3.43 3.89
C GLY A 54 -4.59 3.69 4.94
N ASN A 55 -5.69 2.97 4.81
CA ASN A 55 -6.72 2.91 5.84
C ASN A 55 -7.05 1.45 6.18
N SER A 56 -7.47 1.23 7.42
CA SER A 56 -8.06 -0.04 7.81
C SER A 56 -9.51 -0.11 7.33
N ALA A 57 -9.91 -1.28 6.86
CA ALA A 57 -11.29 -1.61 6.60
C ALA A 57 -11.76 -2.61 7.67
N PRO A 58 -13.07 -2.60 8.03
CA PRO A 58 -13.67 -3.75 8.70
C PRO A 58 -13.42 -5.01 7.86
N GLU A 59 -13.38 -6.17 8.52
CA GLU A 59 -13.37 -7.44 7.81
C GLU A 59 -14.57 -7.48 6.85
N HIS A 60 -14.28 -7.48 5.55
CA HIS A 60 -15.32 -7.69 4.56
C HIS A 60 -15.54 -9.19 4.51
N GLN A 61 -16.65 -9.69 5.05
CA GLN A 61 -17.16 -10.99 4.62
C GLN A 61 -17.33 -10.87 3.10
N ALA A 62 -16.58 -11.66 2.33
CA ALA A 62 -16.81 -11.74 0.89
C ALA A 62 -18.30 -12.06 0.70
N GLN A 63 -19.01 -11.21 -0.03
CA GLN A 63 -20.40 -11.42 -0.41
C GLN A 63 -20.46 -12.41 -1.57
#